data_AF-V9IC72-F1
#
_entry.id   AF-V9IC72-F1
#
_cell.length_a   1.000
_cell.length_b   1.000
_cell.length_c   1.000
_cell.angle_alpha   90.00
_cell.angle_beta   90.00
_cell.angle_gamma   90.00
#
_symmetry.space_group_name_H-M   'P 1'
#
loop_
_entity.id
_entity.type
_entity.pdbx_description
1 polymer ?
#
loop_
_entity_poly.entity_id
_entity_poly.type
_entity_poly.pdbx_seq_one_letter_code
_entity_poly.pdbx_strand_id
1 'polypeptide(L)'
;MGEIVFEVHNSLGVSTTTTYLSVEGIVGTKEYRKPSWVTQMEEMQEALRATQSVPRFIQEITDVYAKEGETAVFECMYSGNPVPDVVWYKNDKMITNTPNVKIRLLDEEKKTILTIKHATEEDDATYVCKATSEIGLTTTKAKLHVTEITGKKNLHGRRRVRRANGRGET
;
A
#
# COMPACT_ATOMS: atom_id res chain seq x y z
N MET A 1 -42.05 29.11 -10.22
CA MET A 1 -43.07 30.07 -10.68
C MET A 1 -43.95 30.37 -9.48
N GLY A 2 -44.02 31.62 -9.04
CA GLY A 2 -44.85 32.07 -7.92
C GLY A 2 -45.95 33.00 -8.43
N GLU A 3 -47.12 32.94 -7.79
CA GLU A 3 -48.24 33.81 -8.09
C GLU A 3 -48.20 35.03 -7.15
N ILE A 4 -48.29 36.24 -7.72
CA ILE A 4 -48.35 37.50 -7.00
C ILE A 4 -49.74 38.09 -7.21
N VAL A 5 -50.45 38.32 -6.11
CA VAL A 5 -51.80 38.86 -6.10
C VAL A 5 -51.77 40.28 -5.56
N PHE A 6 -52.23 41.25 -6.34
CA PHE A 6 -52.44 42.63 -5.92
C PHE A 6 -53.92 42.83 -5.61
N GLU A 7 -54.20 43.28 -4.41
CA GLU A 7 -55.56 43.54 -3.95
C GLU A 7 -55.69 45.00 -3.53
N VAL A 8 -56.65 45.72 -4.12
CA VAL A 8 -56.90 47.13 -3.86
C VAL A 8 -58.29 47.28 -3.25
N HIS A 9 -58.34 47.93 -2.09
CA HIS A 9 -59.54 48.08 -1.28
C HIS A 9 -59.95 49.55 -1.24
N ASN A 10 -61.24 49.82 -1.39
CA ASN A 10 -61.83 51.10 -1.03
C ASN A 10 -63.18 50.88 -0.31
N SER A 11 -63.84 51.98 0.09
CA SER A 11 -65.11 51.93 0.83
C SER A 11 -66.28 51.31 0.07
N LEU A 12 -66.13 51.01 -1.23
CA LEU A 12 -67.17 50.44 -2.10
C LEU A 12 -66.88 48.99 -2.49
N GLY A 13 -65.70 48.46 -2.19
CA GLY A 13 -65.36 47.07 -2.45
C GLY A 13 -63.88 46.83 -2.68
N VAL A 14 -63.59 45.63 -3.18
CA VAL A 14 -62.23 45.13 -3.41
C VAL A 14 -62.08 44.71 -4.86
N SER A 15 -60.96 45.07 -5.48
CA SER A 15 -60.56 44.55 -6.79
C SER A 15 -59.21 43.88 -6.67
N THR A 16 -59.09 42.71 -7.30
CA THR A 16 -57.91 41.86 -7.20
C THR A 16 -57.38 41.57 -8.60
N THR A 17 -56.06 41.67 -8.80
CA THR A 17 -55.37 41.27 -10.02
C THR A 17 -54.23 40.34 -9.68
N THR A 18 -54.11 39.26 -10.43
CA THR A 18 -53.11 38.22 -10.19
C THR A 18 -52.13 38.15 -11.36
N THR A 19 -50.84 38.07 -11.06
CA THR A 19 -49.75 37.93 -12.05
C THR A 19 -48.81 36.80 -11.64
N TYR A 20 -48.09 36.22 -12.60
CA TYR A 20 -47.18 35.10 -12.37
C TYR A 20 -45.73 35.54 -12.58
N LEU A 21 -44.88 35.31 -11.57
CA LEU A 21 -43.44 35.50 -11.66
C LEU A 21 -42.76 34.14 -11.80
N SER A 22 -42.08 33.89 -12.92
CA SER A 22 -41.15 32.77 -13.06
C SER A 22 -39.73 33.30 -12.98
N VAL A 23 -38.91 32.68 -12.12
CA VAL A 23 -37.46 32.88 -12.12
C VAL A 23 -36.88 31.71 -12.88
N GLU A 24 -36.37 31.96 -14.08
CA GLU A 24 -35.57 30.97 -14.79
C GLU A 24 -34.17 30.93 -14.17
N GLY A 25 -33.65 29.72 -13.93
CA GLY A 25 -32.30 29.57 -13.41
C GLY A 25 -31.29 30.07 -14.45
N ILE A 26 -30.48 31.06 -14.10
CA ILE A 26 -29.48 31.62 -15.03
C ILE A 26 -28.30 30.66 -15.27
N VAL A 27 -28.19 29.53 -14.57
CA VAL A 27 -27.07 28.57 -14.70
C VAL A 27 -26.96 28.07 -16.15
N GLY A 28 -25.80 28.30 -16.79
CA GLY A 28 -25.56 27.91 -18.19
C GLY A 28 -25.90 28.98 -19.23
N THR A 29 -26.44 30.14 -18.81
CA THR A 29 -26.63 31.31 -19.68
C THR A 29 -25.35 32.15 -19.78
N LYS A 30 -25.28 33.07 -20.76
CA LYS A 30 -24.17 34.04 -20.89
C LYS A 30 -24.09 35.04 -19.71
N GLU A 31 -25.19 35.20 -18.97
CA GLU A 31 -25.30 36.09 -17.82
C GLU A 31 -24.84 35.42 -16.53
N TYR A 32 -24.72 34.08 -16.54
CA TYR A 32 -24.21 33.33 -15.41
C TYR A 32 -22.76 33.72 -15.11
N ARG A 33 -22.51 34.12 -13.87
CA ARG A 33 -21.17 34.23 -13.31
C ARG A 33 -21.03 33.19 -12.22
N LYS A 34 -20.09 32.26 -12.42
CA LYS A 34 -19.76 31.26 -11.41
C LYS A 34 -19.39 31.97 -10.10
N PRO A 35 -20.02 31.64 -8.96
CA PRO A 35 -19.68 32.23 -7.68
C PRO A 35 -18.20 32.00 -7.36
N SER A 36 -17.55 32.98 -6.73
CA SER A 36 -16.13 32.90 -6.40
C SER A 36 -15.78 31.64 -5.60
N TRP A 37 -16.65 31.22 -4.68
CA TRP A 37 -16.44 30.01 -3.89
C TRP A 37 -16.42 28.74 -4.76
N VAL A 38 -17.24 28.68 -5.82
CA VAL A 38 -17.23 27.55 -6.76
C VAL A 38 -15.92 27.55 -7.54
N THR A 39 -15.51 28.71 -8.07
CA THR A 39 -14.23 28.84 -8.79
C THR A 39 -13.05 28.45 -7.90
N GLN A 40 -13.02 28.95 -6.66
CA GLN A 40 -11.97 28.63 -5.69
C GLN A 40 -11.93 27.12 -5.36
N MET A 41 -13.08 26.48 -5.18
CA MET A 41 -13.14 25.04 -4.93
C MET A 41 -12.64 24.23 -6.13
N GLU A 42 -12.97 24.63 -7.35
CA GLU A 42 -12.49 23.98 -8.57
C GLU A 42 -10.99 24.17 -8.77
N GLU A 43 -10.47 25.39 -8.57
CA GLU A 43 -9.03 25.67 -8.61
C GLU A 43 -8.28 24.85 -7.56
N MET A 44 -8.82 24.73 -6.34
CA MET A 44 -8.24 23.89 -5.28
C MET A 44 -8.28 22.40 -5.64
N GLN A 45 -9.36 21.92 -6.26
CA GLN A 45 -9.44 20.54 -6.74
C GLN A 45 -8.47 20.26 -7.89
N GLU A 46 -8.33 21.18 -8.83
CA GLU A 46 -7.38 21.07 -9.94
C GLU A 46 -5.94 21.09 -9.42
N ALA A 47 -5.63 21.98 -8.48
CA ALA A 47 -4.34 22.00 -7.81
C ALA A 47 -4.05 20.68 -7.08
N LEU A 48 -5.03 20.13 -6.33
CA LEU A 48 -4.88 18.84 -5.66
C LEU A 48 -4.59 17.73 -6.66
N ARG A 49 -5.37 17.63 -7.73
CA ARG A 49 -5.19 16.63 -8.80
C ARG A 49 -3.84 16.78 -9.50
N ALA A 50 -3.37 18.01 -9.72
CA ALA A 50 -2.07 18.28 -10.32
C ALA A 50 -0.90 17.79 -9.44
N THR A 51 -1.09 17.66 -8.13
CA THR A 51 -0.08 17.09 -7.22
C THR A 51 -0.13 15.56 -7.11
N GLN A 52 -1.22 14.91 -7.56
CA GLN A 52 -1.38 13.47 -7.44
C GLN A 52 -0.38 12.71 -8.33
N SER A 53 0.11 11.58 -7.83
CA SER A 53 1.02 10.71 -8.56
C SER A 53 0.79 9.24 -8.21
N VAL A 54 0.87 8.39 -9.24
CA VAL A 54 0.75 6.93 -9.09
C VAL A 54 1.83 6.39 -8.16
N PRO A 55 1.54 5.33 -7.38
CA PRO A 55 2.55 4.65 -6.58
C PRO A 55 3.69 4.11 -7.43
N ARG A 56 4.94 4.28 -6.99
CA ARG A 56 6.14 3.71 -7.63
C ARG A 56 7.17 3.29 -6.59
N PHE A 57 7.89 2.20 -6.84
CA PHE A 57 9.10 1.88 -6.08
C PHE A 57 10.29 2.66 -6.65
N ILE A 58 10.91 3.49 -5.81
CA ILE A 58 12.16 4.21 -6.13
C ILE A 58 13.36 3.27 -5.93
N GLN A 59 13.24 2.38 -4.95
CA GLN A 59 14.18 1.30 -4.72
C GLN A 59 13.40 0.00 -4.63
N GLU A 60 13.67 -0.91 -5.54
CA GLU A 60 13.06 -2.24 -5.58
C GLU A 60 13.76 -3.20 -4.61
N ILE A 61 13.04 -4.25 -4.19
CA ILE A 61 13.65 -5.33 -3.44
C ILE A 61 14.51 -6.19 -4.37
N THR A 62 15.53 -6.83 -3.79
CA THR A 62 16.44 -7.73 -4.51
C THR A 62 16.53 -9.07 -3.81
N ASP A 63 17.00 -10.09 -4.53
CA ASP A 63 17.12 -11.44 -3.97
C ASP A 63 18.07 -11.46 -2.77
N VAL A 64 17.67 -12.19 -1.74
CA VAL A 64 18.42 -12.30 -0.48
C VAL A 64 18.88 -13.75 -0.32
N TYR A 65 20.10 -13.93 0.14
CA TYR A 65 20.69 -15.24 0.42
C TYR A 65 21.00 -15.31 1.91
N ALA A 66 20.45 -16.30 2.60
CA ALA A 66 20.64 -16.51 4.02
C ALA A 66 20.92 -17.99 4.29
N LYS A 67 21.67 -18.28 5.35
CA LYS A 67 21.73 -19.64 5.87
C LYS A 67 20.57 -19.92 6.81
N GLU A 68 20.26 -21.20 6.98
CA GLU A 68 19.29 -21.61 7.98
C GLU A 68 19.64 -21.03 9.37
N GLY A 69 18.66 -20.41 10.02
CA GLY A 69 18.83 -19.74 11.31
C GLY A 69 19.33 -18.28 11.24
N GLU A 70 19.78 -17.79 10.09
CA GLU A 70 20.16 -16.38 9.90
C GLU A 70 18.93 -15.46 9.73
N THR A 71 19.17 -14.15 9.73
CA THR A 71 18.13 -13.15 9.49
C THR A 71 18.20 -12.64 8.06
N ALA A 72 17.08 -12.71 7.35
CA ALA A 72 16.92 -12.13 6.02
C ALA A 72 16.16 -10.79 6.12
N VAL A 73 16.57 -9.82 5.32
CA VAL A 73 15.96 -8.48 5.29
C VAL A 73 15.69 -8.05 3.86
N PHE A 74 14.44 -7.72 3.57
CA PHE A 74 14.03 -7.05 2.34
C PHE A 74 13.71 -5.60 2.65
N GLU A 75 14.16 -4.70 1.79
CA GLU A 75 13.99 -3.27 1.94
C GLU A 75 13.62 -2.66 0.59
N CYS A 76 12.60 -1.81 0.58
CA CYS A 76 12.27 -0.99 -0.57
C CYS A 76 11.80 0.40 -0.16
N MET A 77 11.94 1.33 -1.10
CA MET A 77 11.47 2.71 -0.97
C MET A 77 10.40 2.97 -2.02
N TYR A 78 9.36 3.67 -1.64
CA TYR A 78 8.21 3.98 -2.48
C TYR A 78 7.99 5.49 -2.62
N SER A 79 7.14 5.86 -3.56
CA SER A 79 6.63 7.21 -3.75
C SER A 79 5.19 7.12 -4.23
N GLY A 80 4.48 8.22 -4.15
CA GLY A 80 3.09 8.33 -4.53
C GLY A 80 2.42 9.45 -3.74
N ASN A 81 1.46 10.10 -4.38
CA ASN A 81 0.61 11.09 -3.74
C ASN A 81 -0.85 10.83 -4.19
N PRO A 82 -1.76 10.40 -3.30
CA PRO A 82 -1.56 10.19 -1.86
C PRO A 82 -0.54 9.10 -1.51
N VAL A 83 -0.03 9.15 -0.27
CA VAL A 83 0.91 8.14 0.24
C VAL A 83 0.27 6.75 0.14
N PRO A 84 0.92 5.78 -0.52
CA PRO A 84 0.32 4.48 -0.74
C PRO A 84 0.34 3.60 0.52
N ASP A 85 -0.69 2.78 0.66
CA ASP A 85 -0.72 1.67 1.61
C ASP A 85 0.17 0.53 1.10
N VAL A 86 1.03 0.02 1.99
CA VAL A 86 2.04 -0.98 1.63
C VAL A 86 1.79 -2.31 2.35
N VAL A 87 1.73 -3.40 1.57
CA VAL A 87 1.47 -4.75 2.05
C VAL A 87 2.49 -5.73 1.48
N TRP A 88 2.95 -6.66 2.32
CA TRP A 88 3.88 -7.71 1.94
C TRP A 88 3.19 -9.06 1.78
N TYR A 89 3.67 -9.88 0.85
CA TYR A 89 3.16 -11.21 0.53
C TYR A 89 4.31 -12.21 0.42
N LYS A 90 4.06 -13.46 0.85
CA LYS A 90 4.90 -14.66 0.64
C LYS A 90 4.08 -15.67 -0.14
N ASN A 91 4.48 -16.02 -1.35
CA ASN A 91 3.74 -16.94 -2.23
C ASN A 91 2.22 -16.60 -2.28
N ASP A 92 1.91 -15.34 -2.59
CA ASP A 92 0.55 -14.77 -2.68
C ASP A 92 -0.26 -14.69 -1.38
N LYS A 93 0.30 -15.12 -0.24
CA LYS A 93 -0.33 -14.96 1.08
C LYS A 93 0.17 -13.71 1.77
N MET A 94 -0.76 -12.88 2.24
CA MET A 94 -0.43 -11.66 3.00
C MET A 94 0.36 -12.02 4.25
N ILE A 95 1.47 -11.32 4.46
CA ILE A 95 2.32 -11.46 5.64
C ILE A 95 1.81 -10.53 6.74
N THR A 96 1.74 -11.05 7.95
CA THR A 96 1.45 -10.28 9.16
C THR A 96 2.64 -10.34 10.12
N ASN A 97 2.68 -9.42 11.08
CA ASN A 97 3.71 -9.43 12.11
C ASN A 97 3.57 -10.68 13.00
N THR A 98 4.65 -11.45 13.13
CA THR A 98 4.79 -12.59 14.03
C THR A 98 6.04 -12.41 14.91
N PRO A 99 6.39 -13.34 15.81
CA PRO A 99 7.67 -13.29 16.52
C PRO A 99 8.89 -13.35 15.59
N ASN A 100 8.80 -14.16 14.53
CA ASN A 100 9.90 -14.39 13.58
C ASN A 100 9.85 -13.46 12.36
N VAL A 101 8.68 -12.92 12.01
CA VAL A 101 8.52 -12.00 10.87
C VAL A 101 8.08 -10.63 11.35
N LYS A 102 8.83 -9.58 10.98
CA LYS A 102 8.52 -8.19 11.33
C LYS A 102 8.44 -7.31 10.09
N ILE A 103 7.38 -6.52 10.00
CA ILE A 103 7.21 -5.47 8.99
C ILE A 103 7.37 -4.12 9.69
N ARG A 104 8.19 -3.25 9.14
CA ARG A 104 8.30 -1.84 9.54
C ARG A 104 7.88 -0.96 8.36
N LEU A 105 6.99 -0.02 8.64
CA LEU A 105 6.57 1.04 7.72
C LEU A 105 7.11 2.36 8.28
N LEU A 106 7.86 3.08 7.46
CA LEU A 106 8.51 4.35 7.78
C LEU A 106 7.95 5.39 6.80
N ASP A 107 6.75 5.88 7.08
CA ASP A 107 5.97 6.71 6.13
C ASP A 107 6.61 8.07 5.84
N GLU A 108 7.35 8.63 6.79
CA GLU A 108 8.12 9.87 6.61
C GLU A 108 9.27 9.67 5.62
N GLU A 109 9.95 8.52 5.70
CA GLU A 109 11.07 8.15 4.82
C GLU A 109 10.62 7.46 3.52
N LYS A 110 9.30 7.22 3.38
CA LYS A 110 8.69 6.44 2.29
C LYS A 110 9.37 5.08 2.10
N LYS A 111 9.59 4.38 3.20
CA LYS A 111 10.40 3.17 3.26
C LYS A 111 9.66 2.04 3.97
N THR A 112 9.82 0.81 3.50
CA THR A 112 9.34 -0.38 4.21
C THR A 112 10.42 -1.45 4.30
N ILE A 113 10.43 -2.17 5.43
CA ILE A 113 11.40 -3.21 5.72
C ILE A 113 10.64 -4.46 6.18
N LEU A 114 10.89 -5.59 5.53
CA LEU A 114 10.47 -6.92 5.97
C LEU A 114 11.68 -7.66 6.53
N THR A 115 11.59 -8.10 7.78
CA THR A 115 12.63 -8.88 8.46
C THR A 115 12.12 -10.27 8.80
N ILE A 116 12.84 -11.30 8.37
CA ILE A 116 12.57 -12.71 8.67
C ILE A 116 13.73 -13.20 9.53
N LYS A 117 13.46 -13.50 10.80
CA LYS A 117 14.44 -14.01 11.76
C LYS A 117 14.42 -15.53 11.76
N HIS A 118 15.59 -16.12 12.00
CA HIS A 118 15.75 -17.57 12.08
C HIS A 118 15.19 -18.26 10.83
N ALA A 119 15.65 -17.82 9.65
CA ALA A 119 15.15 -18.30 8.37
C ALA A 119 15.21 -19.83 8.29
N THR A 120 14.11 -20.44 7.86
CA THR A 120 13.98 -21.89 7.66
C THR A 120 13.83 -22.22 6.18
N GLU A 121 13.91 -23.49 5.80
CA GLU A 121 13.64 -23.91 4.41
C GLU A 121 12.25 -23.48 3.92
N GLU A 122 11.26 -23.43 4.81
CA GLU A 122 9.91 -22.95 4.48
C GLU A 122 9.88 -21.47 4.12
N ASP A 123 10.91 -20.70 4.50
CA ASP A 123 11.05 -19.28 4.17
C ASP A 123 11.67 -19.01 2.80
N ASP A 124 12.26 -20.02 2.15
CA ASP A 124 12.70 -19.96 0.75
C ASP A 124 11.47 -19.81 -0.17
N ALA A 125 11.19 -18.57 -0.54
CA ALA A 125 9.96 -18.19 -1.21
C ALA A 125 10.15 -16.89 -1.98
N THR A 126 9.19 -16.60 -2.87
CA THR A 126 9.10 -15.29 -3.50
C THR A 126 8.29 -14.35 -2.61
N TYR A 127 8.92 -13.23 -2.27
CA TYR A 127 8.33 -12.13 -1.51
C TYR A 127 7.92 -11.02 -2.46
N VAL A 128 6.73 -10.47 -2.25
CA VAL A 128 6.18 -9.38 -3.04
C VAL A 128 5.80 -8.24 -2.10
N CYS A 129 6.29 -7.04 -2.39
CA CYS A 129 5.84 -5.82 -1.76
C CYS A 129 4.89 -5.10 -2.71
N LYS A 130 3.69 -4.76 -2.23
CA LYS A 130 2.61 -4.15 -3.00
C LYS A 130 2.27 -2.80 -2.40
N ALA A 131 2.33 -1.74 -3.21
CA ALA A 131 1.97 -0.38 -2.81
C ALA A 131 0.73 0.08 -3.58
N THR A 132 -0.31 0.51 -2.86
CA THR A 132 -1.63 0.83 -3.43
C THR A 132 -2.10 2.20 -2.97
N SER A 133 -2.64 3.02 -3.87
CA SER A 133 -3.37 4.24 -3.54
C SER A 133 -4.59 4.38 -4.45
N GLU A 134 -5.43 5.39 -4.21
CA GLU A 134 -6.58 5.70 -5.08
C GLU A 134 -6.18 6.00 -6.53
N ILE A 135 -4.92 6.38 -6.77
CA ILE A 135 -4.39 6.73 -8.10
C ILE A 135 -3.86 5.50 -8.84
N GLY A 136 -3.52 4.42 -8.12
CA GLY A 136 -3.05 3.20 -8.77
C GLY A 136 -2.35 2.20 -7.86
N LEU A 137 -1.66 1.27 -8.51
CA LEU A 137 -1.04 0.11 -7.88
C LEU A 137 0.33 -0.18 -8.49
N THR A 138 1.29 -0.54 -7.64
CA THR A 138 2.58 -1.08 -8.09
C THR A 138 3.07 -2.22 -7.19
N THR A 139 3.97 -3.06 -7.70
CA THR A 139 4.54 -4.22 -7.01
C THR A 139 6.01 -4.38 -7.32
N THR A 140 6.81 -4.77 -6.33
CA THR A 140 8.19 -5.24 -6.49
C THR A 140 8.32 -6.65 -5.90
N LYS A 141 9.20 -7.49 -6.45
CA LYS A 141 9.31 -8.92 -6.10
C LYS A 141 10.78 -9.35 -6.03
N ALA A 142 11.09 -10.23 -5.09
CA ALA A 142 12.40 -10.87 -4.96
C ALA A 142 12.27 -12.24 -4.30
N LYS A 143 13.29 -13.08 -4.43
CA LYS A 143 13.35 -14.41 -3.83
C LYS A 143 14.30 -14.44 -2.63
N LEU A 144 13.87 -15.12 -1.56
CA LEU A 144 14.78 -15.54 -0.49
C LEU A 144 15.32 -16.92 -0.84
N HIS A 145 16.65 -17.05 -0.79
CA HIS A 145 17.36 -18.32 -0.92
C HIS A 145 17.89 -18.75 0.45
N VAL A 146 17.45 -19.90 0.95
CA VAL A 146 17.92 -20.44 2.23
C VAL A 146 18.82 -21.65 2.00
N THR A 147 20.08 -21.56 2.43
CA THR A 147 21.04 -22.68 2.32
C THR A 147 21.23 -23.36 3.67
N GLU A 148 21.23 -24.70 3.69
CA GLU A 148 21.55 -25.48 4.88
C GLU A 148 22.96 -25.12 5.41
N ILE A 149 23.13 -25.13 6.73
CA ILE A 149 24.46 -25.12 7.34
C ILE A 149 25.05 -26.52 7.13
N THR A 150 25.75 -26.77 6.02
CA THR A 150 26.51 -28.01 5.84
C THR A 150 27.64 -28.11 6.86
N GLY A 151 27.30 -28.66 8.02
CA GLY A 151 28.16 -28.99 9.15
C GLY A 151 28.00 -30.44 9.60
N LYS A 152 27.50 -31.34 8.73
CA LYS A 152 27.59 -32.79 8.98
C LYS A 152 29.05 -33.22 8.88
N LYS A 153 29.81 -33.09 9.97
CA LYS A 153 31.05 -33.87 10.14
C LYS A 153 30.65 -35.34 10.02
N ASN A 154 31.05 -35.99 8.93
CA ASN A 154 31.01 -37.44 8.79
C ASN A 154 31.87 -38.08 9.88
N LEU A 155 31.30 -38.32 11.06
CA LEU A 155 31.91 -39.08 12.15
C LEU A 155 31.13 -40.39 12.38
N HIS A 156 30.82 -41.12 11.31
CA HIS A 156 30.27 -42.48 11.37
C HIS A 156 31.08 -43.43 10.49
N GLY A 157 32.39 -43.52 10.75
CA GLY A 157 33.23 -44.40 9.94
C GLY A 157 34.69 -44.59 10.36
N ARG A 158 35.06 -44.39 11.63
CA ARG A 158 36.35 -44.89 12.13
C ARG A 158 36.11 -45.97 13.17
N ARG A 159 35.78 -47.15 12.64
CA ARG A 159 35.69 -48.42 13.36
C ARG A 159 36.99 -48.60 14.14
N ARG A 160 36.92 -48.51 15.47
CA ARG A 160 37.99 -48.92 16.38
C ARG A 160 38.31 -50.39 16.08
N VAL A 161 39.45 -50.67 15.46
CA VAL A 161 40.05 -52.00 15.51
C VAL A 161 40.85 -52.06 16.81
N ARG A 162 40.25 -52.63 17.85
CA ARG A 162 40.98 -53.06 19.05
C ARG A 162 41.38 -54.53 18.85
N ARG A 163 42.70 -54.72 18.73
CA ARG A 163 43.56 -55.86 19.12
C ARG A 163 42.98 -57.28 19.02
N ALA A 164 43.61 -58.10 18.18
CA ALA A 164 43.77 -59.53 18.44
C ALA A 164 45.22 -59.80 18.87
N ASN A 165 45.31 -60.57 19.95
CA ASN A 165 46.49 -61.02 20.66
C ASN A 165 47.16 -62.13 19.83
N GLY A 166 48.46 -62.03 19.55
CA GLY A 166 49.26 -63.10 18.96
C GLY A 166 50.30 -63.59 19.96
N ARG A 167 49.92 -64.58 20.78
CA ARG A 167 50.85 -65.47 21.49
C ARG A 167 51.11 -66.68 20.59
N GLY A 168 52.38 -66.96 20.33
CA GLY A 168 52.99 -68.26 20.02
C GLY A 168 54.47 -68.09 20.39
N GLU A 169 55.01 -68.75 21.43
CA GLU A 169 55.49 -70.15 21.44
C GLU A 169 56.44 -70.36 20.24
N THR A 170 57.74 -70.60 20.42
CA THR A 170 58.43 -71.54 21.33
C THR A 170 59.80 -71.04 21.76
#